data_AF-A0A7Y2TSX4-F1
#
_entry.id   AF-A0A7Y2TSX4-F1
#
_cell.length_a   1.000
_cell.length_b   1.000
_cell.length_c   1.000
_cell.angle_alpha   90.00
_cell.angle_beta   90.00
_cell.angle_gamma   90.00
#
_symmetry.space_group_name_H-M   'P 1'
#
loop_
_entity.id
_entity.type
_entity.pdbx_description
1 polymer ?
#
loop_
_entity_poly.entity_id
_entity_poly.type
_entity_poly.pdbx_seq_one_letter_code
_entity_poly.pdbx_strand_id
1 'polypeptide(L)'
;MLIFATGLVALLCGALFYAARIPVAVETAPKPASSVPAEASAPRVPDIVTHPEFTLPDISGRERSFSEWQGRNRLLNFWATWCAPCRREIPLLKTFQ
;
A
#
# COMPACT_ATOMS: atom_id res chain seq x y z
N MET A 1 18.51 -41.27 21.00
CA MET A 1 19.05 -39.99 21.53
C MET A 1 19.42 -39.00 20.42
N LEU A 2 20.19 -39.38 19.38
CA LEU A 2 20.60 -38.46 18.30
C LEU A 2 19.43 -37.81 17.51
N ILE A 3 18.34 -38.54 17.29
CA ILE A 3 17.17 -38.06 16.52
C ILE A 3 16.41 -36.96 17.29
N PHE A 4 16.30 -37.10 18.61
CA PHE A 4 15.66 -36.07 19.45
C PHE A 4 16.52 -34.82 19.57
N ALA A 5 17.85 -34.97 19.63
CA ALA A 5 18.78 -33.85 19.66
C ALA A 5 18.76 -33.04 18.35
N THR A 6 18.73 -33.71 17.20
CA THR A 6 18.63 -33.05 15.89
C THR A 6 17.27 -32.36 15.69
N GLY A 7 16.18 -32.97 16.16
CA GLY A 7 14.85 -32.35 16.15
C GLY A 7 14.76 -31.08 17.02
N LEU A 8 15.36 -31.10 18.22
CA LEU A 8 15.41 -29.93 19.10
C LEU A 8 16.25 -28.79 18.49
N VAL A 9 17.41 -29.11 17.94
CA VAL A 9 18.29 -28.12 17.29
C VAL A 9 17.60 -27.48 16.08
N ALA A 10 16.92 -28.27 15.25
CA ALA A 10 16.17 -27.74 14.11
C ALA A 10 15.02 -26.81 14.54
N LEU A 11 14.29 -27.17 15.60
CA LEU A 11 13.23 -26.34 16.17
C LEU A 11 13.78 -25.02 16.72
N LEU A 12 14.89 -25.06 17.46
CA LEU A 12 15.51 -23.86 18.02
C LEU A 12 16.05 -22.94 16.93
N CYS A 13 16.73 -23.48 15.91
CA CYS A 13 17.19 -22.70 14.76
C CYS A 13 16.03 -22.08 13.98
N GLY A 14 14.94 -22.83 13.76
CA GLY A 14 13.74 -22.33 13.09
C GLY A 14 13.04 -21.21 13.89
N ALA A 15 12.92 -21.36 15.20
CA ALA A 15 12.35 -20.35 16.09
C ALA A 15 13.20 -19.07 16.14
N LEU A 16 14.52 -19.21 16.19
CA LEU A 16 15.47 -18.08 16.12
C LEU A 16 15.36 -17.33 14.79
N PHE A 17 15.30 -18.05 13.67
CA PHE A 17 15.16 -17.42 12.36
C PHE A 17 13.81 -16.71 12.19
N TYR A 18 12.73 -17.29 12.72
CA TYR A 18 11.42 -16.66 12.74
C TYR A 18 11.42 -15.37 13.55
N ALA A 19 11.93 -15.41 14.79
CA ALA A 19 12.03 -14.24 15.67
C ALA A 19 12.88 -13.10 15.06
N ALA A 20 13.99 -13.43 14.40
CA ALA A 20 14.84 -12.46 13.72
C ALA A 20 14.17 -11.77 12.50
N ARG A 21 13.09 -12.35 11.97
CA ARG A 21 12.34 -11.82 10.83
C ARG A 21 11.04 -11.12 11.23
N ILE A 22 10.70 -11.10 12.52
CA ILE A 22 9.55 -10.33 13.00
C ILE A 22 9.92 -8.84 12.90
N PRO A 23 9.20 -8.03 12.11
CA PRO A 23 9.33 -6.58 12.21
C PRO A 23 8.80 -6.19 13.59
N VAL A 24 9.70 -5.81 14.48
CA VAL A 24 9.37 -5.11 15.72
C VAL A 24 8.41 -3.99 15.37
N ALA A 25 7.26 -3.98 16.05
CA ALA A 25 6.23 -2.97 15.88
C ALA A 25 6.86 -1.58 15.93
N VAL A 26 6.54 -0.78 14.91
CA VAL A 26 6.94 0.62 14.77
C VAL A 26 6.51 1.37 16.02
N GLU A 27 7.47 1.72 16.87
CA GLU A 27 7.25 2.72 17.90
C GLU A 27 6.96 4.04 17.19
N THR A 28 5.75 4.54 17.37
CA THR A 28 5.29 5.84 16.86
C THR A 28 6.12 6.94 17.52
N ALA A 29 7.28 7.24 16.93
CA ALA A 29 8.03 8.44 17.26
C ALA A 29 7.17 9.67 16.94
N PRO A 30 7.08 10.67 17.86
CA PRO A 30 6.36 11.89 17.57
C PRO A 30 7.07 12.63 16.43
N LYS A 31 6.29 12.97 15.39
CA LYS A 31 6.71 13.80 14.25
C LYS A 31 7.43 15.05 14.76
N PRO A 32 8.72 15.27 14.46
CA PRO A 32 9.35 16.54 14.78
C PRO A 32 8.62 17.65 14.02
N ALA A 33 8.13 18.64 14.76
CA ALA A 33 7.52 19.83 14.21
C ALA A 33 8.53 20.52 13.28
N SER A 34 8.21 20.55 11.99
CA SER A 34 8.99 21.24 10.98
C SER A 34 8.82 22.75 11.18
N SER A 35 9.85 23.39 11.74
CA SER A 35 9.96 24.85 11.75
C SER A 35 10.44 25.32 10.38
N VAL A 36 9.51 25.61 9.47
CA VAL A 36 9.82 26.39 8.26
C VAL A 36 9.46 27.85 8.55
N PRO A 37 10.40 28.80 8.41
CA PRO A 37 10.12 30.23 8.53
C PRO A 37 9.08 30.67 7.50
N ALA A 38 8.03 31.33 7.97
CA ALA A 38 7.00 31.93 7.15
C ALA A 38 7.47 33.31 6.68
N GLU A 39 8.00 33.44 5.46
CA GLU A 39 7.98 34.73 4.76
C GLU A 39 8.19 34.57 3.23
N ALA A 40 7.35 35.28 2.46
CA ALA A 40 7.53 35.74 1.08
C ALA A 40 7.37 34.76 -0.11
N SER A 41 6.13 34.31 -0.33
CA SER A 41 5.45 34.37 -1.65
C SER A 41 4.01 33.95 -1.39
N ALA A 42 3.00 34.71 -1.84
CA ALA A 42 1.63 34.24 -1.78
C ALA A 42 1.58 32.79 -2.28
N PRO A 43 0.88 31.85 -1.62
CA PRO A 43 0.74 30.52 -2.16
C PRO A 43 0.18 30.70 -3.57
N ARG A 44 0.97 30.37 -4.61
CA ARG A 44 0.32 29.92 -5.84
C ARG A 44 -0.50 28.77 -5.33
N VAL A 45 -1.82 28.97 -5.24
CA VAL A 45 -2.74 27.84 -5.19
C VAL A 45 -2.30 27.05 -6.40
N PRO A 46 -1.61 25.91 -6.23
CA PRO A 46 -1.23 25.11 -7.38
C PRO A 46 -2.54 24.85 -8.10
N ASP A 47 -2.55 24.94 -9.44
CA ASP A 47 -3.71 24.55 -10.21
C ASP A 47 -4.27 23.29 -9.57
N ILE A 48 -5.49 23.38 -9.02
CA ILE A 48 -6.07 22.26 -8.29
C ILE A 48 -6.37 21.23 -9.37
N VAL A 49 -5.41 20.33 -9.59
CA VAL A 49 -5.58 19.18 -10.46
C VAL A 49 -6.65 18.34 -9.79
N THR A 50 -7.88 18.42 -10.32
CA THR A 50 -9.07 17.76 -9.79
C THR A 50 -8.93 16.24 -9.80
N HIS A 51 -8.01 15.71 -10.62
CA HIS A 51 -7.60 14.32 -10.71
C HIS A 51 -6.34 14.21 -11.57
N PRO A 52 -5.38 13.33 -11.23
CA PRO A 52 -4.24 13.09 -12.10
C PRO A 52 -4.69 12.46 -13.41
N GLU A 53 -4.19 12.99 -14.53
CA GLU A 53 -4.35 12.38 -15.84
C GLU A 53 -3.28 11.32 -16.06
N PHE A 54 -3.70 10.13 -16.49
CA PHE A 54 -2.81 9.02 -16.81
C PHE A 54 -3.45 8.09 -17.83
N THR A 55 -2.60 7.32 -18.50
CA THR A 55 -2.98 6.24 -19.40
C THR A 55 -2.30 4.97 -18.93
N LEU A 56 -3.06 3.89 -18.80
CA LEU A 56 -2.55 2.59 -18.39
C LEU A 56 -3.11 1.49 -19.30
N PRO A 57 -2.33 0.42 -19.57
CA PRO A 57 -2.85 -0.73 -20.28
C PRO A 57 -3.86 -1.49 -19.42
N ASP A 58 -4.96 -1.92 -20.03
CA ASP A 58 -5.88 -2.86 -19.42
C ASP A 58 -5.37 -4.31 -19.50
N ILE A 59 -6.17 -5.25 -18.97
CA ILE A 59 -5.81 -6.68 -18.95
C ILE A 59 -5.67 -7.31 -20.35
N SER A 60 -6.14 -6.64 -21.41
CA SER A 60 -5.98 -7.05 -22.81
C SER A 60 -4.80 -6.34 -23.49
N GLY A 61 -4.04 -5.51 -22.76
CA GLY A 61 -2.93 -4.72 -23.30
C GLY A 61 -3.37 -3.47 -24.07
N ARG A 62 -4.65 -3.10 -24.02
CA ARG A 62 -5.14 -1.87 -24.66
C ARG A 62 -4.90 -0.68 -23.75
N GLU A 63 -4.30 0.38 -24.28
CA GLU A 63 -4.15 1.64 -23.55
C GLU A 63 -5.51 2.27 -23.24
N ARG A 64 -5.73 2.59 -21.97
CA ARG A 64 -6.95 3.26 -21.47
C ARG A 64 -6.58 4.56 -20.78
N SER A 65 -7.19 5.67 -21.19
CA SER A 65 -7.00 6.97 -20.55
C SER A 65 -7.99 7.16 -19.41
N PHE A 66 -7.54 7.72 -18.29
CA PHE A 66 -8.42 8.05 -17.16
C PHE A 66 -9.56 9.01 -17.55
N SER A 67 -9.34 9.84 -18.56
CA SER A 67 -10.34 10.75 -19.15
C SER A 67 -11.55 10.04 -19.77
N GLU A 68 -11.45 8.75 -20.13
CA GLU A 68 -12.57 7.98 -20.72
C GLU A 68 -13.80 7.88 -19.79
N TRP A 69 -13.59 8.02 -18.48
CA TRP A 69 -14.64 7.91 -17.47
C TRP A 69 -15.08 9.28 -16.91
N GLN A 70 -14.85 10.36 -17.66
CA GLN A 70 -15.36 11.69 -17.31
C GLN A 70 -16.90 11.71 -17.23
N GLY A 71 -17.43 12.59 -16.35
CA GLY A 71 -18.88 12.72 -16.13
C GLY A 71 -19.55 11.59 -15.32
N ARG A 72 -18.80 10.60 -14.84
CA ARG A 72 -19.28 9.53 -13.95
C ARG A 72 -18.62 9.59 -12.58
N ASN A 73 -19.30 9.06 -11.57
CA ASN A 73 -18.66 8.77 -10.28
C ASN A 73 -17.59 7.70 -10.51
N ARG A 74 -16.35 7.99 -10.10
CA ARG A 74 -15.19 7.10 -10.27
C ARG A 74 -14.70 6.64 -8.92
N LEU A 75 -14.60 5.32 -8.74
CA LEU A 75 -13.94 4.70 -7.59
C LEU A 75 -12.66 4.02 -8.08
N LEU A 76 -11.51 4.48 -7.58
CA LEU A 76 -10.22 3.88 -7.88
C LEU A 76 -9.79 2.98 -6.71
N ASN A 77 -9.63 1.69 -6.98
CA ASN A 77 -9.24 0.71 -5.98
C ASN A 77 -7.81 0.24 -6.24
N PHE A 78 -6.86 0.64 -5.38
CA PHE A 78 -5.46 0.20 -5.45
C PHE A 78 -5.29 -1.11 -4.69
N TRP A 79 -4.86 -2.16 -5.38
CA TRP A 79 -4.74 -3.50 -4.78
C TRP A 79 -3.62 -4.32 -5.44
N ALA A 80 -3.33 -5.47 -4.84
CA ALA A 80 -2.41 -6.46 -5.38
C ALA A 80 -2.85 -7.87 -5.01
N THR A 81 -2.36 -8.89 -5.75
CA THR A 81 -2.72 -10.30 -5.54
C THR A 81 -2.35 -10.83 -4.15
N TRP A 82 -1.33 -10.25 -3.52
CA TRP A 82 -0.87 -10.56 -2.18
C TRP A 82 -1.56 -9.73 -1.08
N CYS A 83 -2.40 -8.76 -1.44
CA CYS A 83 -3.13 -7.95 -0.46
C CYS A 83 -4.36 -8.71 0.08
N ALA A 84 -4.19 -9.39 1.21
CA ALA A 84 -5.26 -10.15 1.88
C ALA A 84 -6.51 -9.31 2.25
N PRO A 85 -6.41 -8.12 2.87
CA PRO A 85 -7.59 -7.30 3.14
C PRO A 85 -8.28 -6.83 1.84
N CYS A 86 -7.53 -6.32 0.85
CA CYS A 86 -8.08 -5.88 -0.42
C CYS A 86 -8.90 -6.98 -1.13
N ARG A 87 -8.40 -8.22 -1.13
CA ARG A 87 -9.10 -9.36 -1.72
C ARG A 87 -10.45 -9.66 -1.07
N ARG A 88 -10.60 -9.37 0.23
CA ARG A 88 -11.89 -9.53 0.94
C ARG A 88 -12.85 -8.39 0.63
N GLU A 89 -12.34 -7.20 0.34
CA GLU A 89 -13.13 -5.99 0.08
C GLU A 89 -13.64 -5.90 -1.36
N ILE A 90 -12.87 -6.33 -2.36
CA ILE A 90 -13.22 -6.24 -3.79
C ILE A 90 -14.63 -6.82 -4.12
N PRO A 91 -15.02 -8.01 -3.63
CA PRO A 91 -16.36 -8.55 -3.90
C PRO A 91 -17.48 -7.67 -3.36
N LEU A 92 -17.25 -6.99 -2.23
CA LEU A 92 -18.19 -6.06 -1.63
C LEU A 92 -18.25 -4.76 -2.44
N LEU A 93 -17.12 -4.25 -2.94
CA LEU A 93 -17.10 -3.06 -3.79
C LEU A 93 -17.88 -3.26 -5.10
N LYS A 94 -17.86 -4.47 -5.65
CA LYS A 94 -18.61 -4.81 -6.86
C LYS A 94 -20.13 -4.64 -6.69
N THR A 95 -20.67 -4.70 -5.47
CA THR A 95 -22.11 -4.50 -5.24
C THR A 95 -22.55 -3.04 -5.27
N PHE A 96 -21.61 -2.08 -5.32
CA PHE A 96 -21.90 -0.64 -5.35
C PHE A 96 -21.72 0.00 -6.75
N GLN A 97 -21.39 -0.80 -7.77
CA GLN A 97 -21.16 -0.36 -9.15
C GLN A 97 -22.42 -0.43 -9.99
#